data_AF-A0A9E5Z4Z1-F1
#
_entry.id   AF-A0A9E5Z4Z1-F1
#
_cell.length_a   1.000
_cell.length_b   1.000
_cell.length_c   1.000
_cell.angle_alpha   90.00
_cell.angle_beta   90.00
_cell.angle_gamma   90.00
#
_symmetry.space_group_name_H-M   'P 1'
#
loop_
_entity.id
_entity.type
_entity.pdbx_description
1 polymer ?
#
loop_
_entity_poly.entity_id
_entity_poly.type
_entity_poly.pdbx_seq_one_letter_code
_entity_poly.pdbx_strand_id
1 'polypeptide(L)'
;MSNLPQWSLLFRSIFSGGLAGVLAGVLFLGIGSRLAMRFVALLNPEANGTLTDAEQIVGAFTFEGTVELVIFGGVFGGIFAGAVWVMVKDRLPERFCLRVPLAGVIATLVGSFALIDADNFDFSVFGSVGLNVAMFMMLVGLTGSATAYGNRVLQRRLPSSAGAGVLYASLVGFGALLALPMIVSFFFVAGAAVQEPPRMAVIAGTT
;
A
#
# COMPACT_ATOMS: atom_id res chain seq x y z
N MET A 1 -21.39 6.61 -33.29
CA MET A 1 -20.69 6.56 -31.99
C MET A 1 -21.76 6.50 -30.92
N SER A 2 -21.96 5.35 -30.29
CA SER A 2 -22.98 5.20 -29.24
C SER A 2 -22.58 6.06 -28.04
N ASN A 3 -23.44 7.00 -27.63
CA ASN A 3 -23.28 7.79 -26.41
C ASN A 3 -23.38 6.83 -25.22
N LEU A 4 -22.25 6.26 -24.80
CA LEU A 4 -22.18 5.47 -23.58
C LEU A 4 -22.54 6.37 -22.39
N PRO A 5 -23.35 5.89 -21.42
CA PRO A 5 -23.70 6.67 -20.25
C PRO A 5 -22.43 7.08 -19.51
N GLN A 6 -22.32 8.37 -19.16
CA GLN A 6 -21.13 8.94 -18.49
C GLN A 6 -20.75 8.19 -17.20
N TRP A 7 -21.75 7.69 -16.47
CA TRP A 7 -21.58 6.82 -15.30
C TRP A 7 -20.82 5.53 -15.58
N SER A 8 -21.02 4.90 -16.75
CA SER A 8 -20.32 3.66 -17.11
C SER A 8 -18.81 3.86 -17.26
N LEU A 9 -18.40 5.02 -17.77
CA LEU A 9 -16.99 5.40 -17.93
C LEU A 9 -16.34 5.70 -16.57
N LEU A 10 -17.10 6.34 -15.67
CA LEU A 10 -16.66 6.61 -14.30
C LEU A 10 -16.39 5.29 -13.55
N PHE A 11 -17.37 4.38 -13.49
CA PHE A 11 -17.21 3.10 -12.78
C PHE A 11 -16.10 2.23 -13.37
N ARG A 12 -15.98 2.21 -14.70
CA ARG A 12 -14.86 1.54 -15.37
C ARG A 12 -13.51 2.13 -14.95
N SER A 13 -13.41 3.46 -14.85
CA SER A 13 -12.18 4.12 -14.43
C SER A 13 -11.85 3.90 -12.96
N ILE A 14 -12.87 3.86 -12.09
CA ILE A 14 -12.69 3.55 -10.66
C ILE A 14 -12.24 2.10 -10.51
N PHE A 15 -12.91 1.18 -11.19
CA PHE A 15 -12.56 -0.24 -11.18
C PHE A 15 -11.15 -0.47 -11.72
N SER A 16 -10.79 0.15 -12.86
CA SER A 16 -9.47 -0.05 -13.45
C SER A 16 -8.34 0.55 -12.61
N GLY A 17 -8.58 1.73 -12.03
CA GLY A 17 -7.63 2.38 -11.13
C GLY A 17 -7.46 1.60 -9.83
N GLY A 18 -8.58 1.16 -9.23
CA GLY A 18 -8.58 0.36 -8.00
C GLY A 18 -7.91 -1.00 -8.18
N LEU A 19 -8.24 -1.74 -9.25
CA LEU A 19 -7.63 -3.04 -9.53
C LEU A 19 -6.13 -2.89 -9.80
N ALA A 20 -5.72 -1.88 -10.58
CA ALA A 20 -4.31 -1.60 -10.80
C ALA A 20 -3.58 -1.25 -9.49
N GLY A 21 -4.25 -0.49 -8.61
CA GLY A 21 -3.75 -0.13 -7.29
C GLY A 21 -3.54 -1.36 -6.40
N VAL A 22 -4.53 -2.23 -6.29
CA VAL A 22 -4.44 -3.48 -5.50
C VAL A 22 -3.31 -4.37 -6.01
N LEU A 23 -3.22 -4.58 -7.32
CA LEU A 23 -2.16 -5.40 -7.91
C LEU A 23 -0.77 -4.81 -7.65
N ALA A 24 -0.64 -3.48 -7.79
CA ALA A 24 0.62 -2.79 -7.49
C ALA A 24 0.97 -2.86 -5.99
N GLY A 25 0.01 -2.63 -5.10
CA GLY A 25 0.21 -2.68 -3.66
C GLY A 25 0.62 -4.07 -3.19
N VAL A 26 -0.08 -5.12 -3.60
CA VAL A 26 0.30 -6.51 -3.27
C VAL A 26 1.72 -6.82 -3.73
N LEU A 27 2.09 -6.38 -4.93
CA LEU A 27 3.43 -6.65 -5.48
C LEU A 27 4.53 -5.86 -4.75
N PHE A 28 4.36 -4.56 -4.56
CA PHE A 28 5.42 -3.68 -4.05
C PHE A 28 5.35 -3.46 -2.53
N LEU A 29 4.17 -3.16 -1.98
CA LEU A 29 4.00 -2.96 -0.54
C LEU A 29 3.86 -4.28 0.24
N GLY A 30 3.30 -5.32 -0.37
CA GLY A 30 3.22 -6.64 0.26
C GLY A 30 4.53 -7.43 0.07
N ILE A 31 4.71 -7.98 -1.13
CA ILE A 31 5.85 -8.85 -1.46
C ILE A 31 7.16 -8.06 -1.48
N GLY A 32 7.16 -6.86 -2.05
CA GLY A 32 8.36 -6.02 -2.15
C GLY A 32 8.90 -5.60 -0.78
N SER A 33 8.05 -5.34 0.21
CA SER A 33 8.47 -5.04 1.58
C SER A 33 9.19 -6.22 2.24
N ARG A 34 8.75 -7.46 2.00
CA ARG A 34 9.45 -8.67 2.47
C ARG A 34 10.83 -8.82 1.83
N LEU A 35 10.93 -8.48 0.54
CA LEU A 35 12.22 -8.47 -0.14
C LEU A 35 13.15 -7.39 0.42
N ALA A 36 12.62 -6.19 0.68
CA ALA A 36 13.36 -5.09 1.30
C ALA A 36 13.89 -5.49 2.69
N MET A 37 13.06 -6.08 3.54
CA MET A 37 13.48 -6.60 4.86
C MET A 37 14.61 -7.62 4.73
N ARG A 38 14.56 -8.52 3.74
CA ARG A 38 15.63 -9.49 3.49
C ARG A 38 16.92 -8.82 3.02
N PHE A 39 16.84 -7.79 2.18
CA PHE A 39 18.00 -7.01 1.77
C PHE A 39 18.65 -6.29 2.95
N VAL A 40 17.86 -5.72 3.85
CA VAL A 40 18.35 -5.08 5.09
C VAL A 40 19.05 -6.10 5.99
N ALA A 41 18.47 -7.29 6.16
CA ALA A 41 19.06 -8.38 6.96
C ALA A 41 20.37 -8.93 6.37
N LEU A 42 20.53 -8.89 5.03
CA LEU A 42 21.79 -9.26 4.37
C LEU A 42 22.87 -8.19 4.52
N LEU A 43 22.49 -6.91 4.57
CA LEU A 43 23.40 -5.77 4.70
C LEU A 43 23.83 -5.52 6.15
N ASN A 44 23.06 -5.99 7.14
CA ASN A 44 23.38 -5.90 8.57
C ASN A 44 23.37 -7.29 9.23
N PRO A 45 24.49 -8.03 9.19
CA PRO A 45 24.59 -9.37 9.78
C PRO A 45 24.29 -9.41 11.29
N GLU A 46 24.54 -8.31 12.01
CA GLU A 46 24.28 -8.18 13.45
C GLU A 46 22.78 -8.01 13.80
N ALA A 47 21.92 -7.71 12.83
CA ALA A 47 20.47 -7.55 13.04
C ALA A 47 19.66 -8.82 12.73
N ASN A 48 20.30 -9.88 12.19
CA ASN A 48 19.65 -11.17 11.95
C ASN A 48 19.20 -11.81 13.28
N GLY A 49 17.89 -12.09 13.41
CA GLY A 49 17.31 -12.73 14.58
C GLY A 49 16.76 -11.80 15.66
N THR A 50 16.74 -10.48 15.43
CA THR A 50 16.05 -9.53 16.33
C THR A 50 14.54 -9.52 16.06
N LEU A 51 13.75 -9.39 17.13
CA LEU A 51 12.29 -9.22 17.07
C LEU A 51 11.98 -7.75 16.74
N THR A 52 11.20 -7.49 15.71
CA THR A 52 10.61 -6.16 15.48
C THR A 52 9.36 -5.97 16.33
N ASP A 53 8.92 -4.72 16.55
CA ASP A 53 7.71 -4.38 17.33
C ASP A 53 6.40 -5.00 16.77
N ALA A 54 6.43 -5.59 15.56
CA ALA A 54 5.34 -6.35 14.98
C ALA A 54 5.38 -7.87 15.31
N GLU A 55 6.13 -8.27 16.34
CA GLU A 55 6.40 -9.68 16.70
C GLU A 55 7.01 -10.51 15.55
N GLN A 56 7.68 -9.85 14.60
CA GLN A 56 8.29 -10.53 13.46
C GLN A 56 9.78 -10.72 13.69
N ILE A 57 10.28 -11.95 13.49
CA ILE A 57 11.71 -12.23 13.53
C ILE A 57 12.34 -11.73 12.22
N VAL A 58 13.27 -10.78 12.32
CA VAL A 58 14.10 -10.34 11.19
C VAL A 58 14.83 -11.55 10.61
N GLY A 59 14.45 -11.95 9.39
CA GLY A 59 15.02 -13.10 8.67
C GLY A 59 14.15 -14.36 8.63
N ALA A 60 12.99 -14.40 9.31
CA ALA A 60 12.06 -15.54 9.23
C ALA A 60 10.83 -15.24 8.35
N PHE A 61 10.53 -16.13 7.41
CA PHE A 61 9.24 -16.17 6.72
C PHE A 61 8.20 -16.82 7.63
N THR A 62 7.57 -16.04 8.50
CA THR A 62 6.31 -16.49 9.13
C THR A 62 5.20 -16.33 8.10
N PHE A 63 4.41 -17.39 7.91
CA PHE A 63 3.30 -17.40 6.96
C PHE A 63 2.25 -16.35 7.35
N GLU A 64 1.97 -16.23 8.65
CA GLU A 64 1.01 -15.31 9.23
C GLU A 64 1.38 -13.84 8.99
N GLY A 65 2.60 -13.42 9.34
CA GLY A 65 3.03 -12.05 9.10
C GLY A 65 3.18 -11.69 7.61
N THR A 66 3.33 -12.68 6.72
CA THR A 66 3.37 -12.42 5.26
C THR A 66 1.98 -12.17 4.74
N VAL A 67 1.00 -12.97 5.19
CA VAL A 67 -0.42 -12.77 4.88
C VAL A 67 -0.88 -11.41 5.41
N GLU A 68 -0.48 -11.04 6.62
CA GLU A 68 -0.78 -9.74 7.20
C GLU A 68 -0.20 -8.59 6.36
N LEU A 69 1.09 -8.63 6.01
CA LEU A 69 1.72 -7.61 5.16
C LEU A 69 1.08 -7.50 3.78
N VAL A 70 0.72 -8.63 3.17
CA VAL A 70 0.05 -8.64 1.86
C VAL A 70 -1.35 -8.04 1.96
N ILE A 71 -2.09 -8.35 3.02
CA ILE A 71 -3.44 -7.82 3.23
C ILE A 71 -3.37 -6.33 3.63
N PHE A 72 -2.74 -6.01 4.77
CA PHE A 72 -2.67 -4.66 5.34
C PHE A 72 -1.79 -3.71 4.50
N GLY A 73 -0.54 -4.08 4.24
CA GLY A 73 0.35 -3.25 3.41
C GLY A 73 -0.03 -3.28 1.93
N GLY A 74 -0.26 -4.49 1.40
CA GLY A 74 -0.47 -4.69 -0.03
C GLY A 74 -1.86 -4.32 -0.52
N VAL A 75 -2.91 -4.94 0.01
CA VAL A 75 -4.29 -4.73 -0.46
C VAL A 75 -4.79 -3.36 -0.05
N PHE A 76 -4.74 -2.98 1.24
CA PHE A 76 -5.24 -1.66 1.66
C PHE A 76 -4.38 -0.52 1.13
N GLY A 77 -3.05 -0.64 1.19
CA GLY A 77 -2.15 0.33 0.56
C GLY A 77 -2.39 0.45 -0.94
N GLY A 78 -2.68 -0.67 -1.62
CA GLY A 78 -3.06 -0.68 -3.03
C GLY A 78 -4.41 -0.03 -3.34
N ILE A 79 -5.44 -0.27 -2.51
CA ILE A 79 -6.74 0.40 -2.62
C ILE A 79 -6.57 1.91 -2.48
N PHE A 80 -5.79 2.34 -1.47
CA PHE A 80 -5.49 3.74 -1.24
C PHE A 80 -4.74 4.36 -2.43
N ALA A 81 -3.70 3.70 -2.94
CA ALA A 81 -2.98 4.13 -4.13
C ALA A 81 -3.90 4.24 -5.37
N GLY A 82 -4.81 3.28 -5.55
CA GLY A 82 -5.82 3.30 -6.60
C GLY A 82 -6.78 4.49 -6.48
N ALA A 83 -7.23 4.81 -5.26
CA ALA A 83 -8.09 5.96 -4.99
C ALA A 83 -7.37 7.28 -5.28
N VAL A 84 -6.15 7.46 -4.78
CA VAL A 84 -5.30 8.63 -5.05
C VAL A 84 -5.09 8.79 -6.56
N TRP A 85 -4.77 7.70 -7.26
CA TRP A 85 -4.61 7.71 -8.70
C TRP A 85 -5.87 8.21 -9.41
N VAL A 86 -7.05 7.66 -9.08
CA VAL A 86 -8.32 8.07 -9.71
C VAL A 86 -8.61 9.56 -9.52
N MET A 87 -8.26 10.13 -8.37
CA MET A 87 -8.46 11.55 -8.08
C MET A 87 -7.50 12.47 -8.85
N VAL A 88 -6.25 12.04 -9.02
CA VAL A 88 -5.19 12.89 -9.58
C VAL A 88 -5.02 12.70 -11.09
N LYS A 89 -5.43 11.54 -11.64
CA LYS A 89 -5.19 11.17 -13.05
C LYS A 89 -5.63 12.24 -14.06
N ASP A 90 -6.69 12.99 -13.78
CA ASP A 90 -7.25 13.98 -14.72
C ASP A 90 -6.54 15.34 -14.63
N ARG A 91 -5.68 15.55 -13.62
CA ARG A 91 -4.81 16.74 -13.46
C ARG A 91 -3.38 16.51 -13.95
N LEU A 92 -3.04 15.27 -14.30
CA LEU A 92 -1.70 14.86 -14.72
C LEU A 92 -1.49 15.05 -16.23
N PRO A 93 -0.24 15.29 -16.68
CA PRO A 93 0.08 15.38 -18.11
C PRO A 93 -0.34 14.12 -18.87
N GLU A 94 -0.81 14.29 -20.12
CA GLU A 94 -1.16 13.15 -20.98
C GLU A 94 0.05 12.31 -21.40
N ARG A 95 1.25 12.93 -21.39
CA ARG A 95 2.52 12.28 -21.74
C ARG A 95 2.84 11.18 -20.74
N PHE A 96 2.78 9.93 -21.22
CA PHE A 96 2.94 8.76 -20.37
C PHE A 96 4.28 8.71 -19.61
N CYS A 97 5.37 9.09 -20.27
CA CYS A 97 6.70 9.12 -19.66
C CYS A 97 6.82 10.08 -18.47
N LEU A 98 5.96 11.10 -18.39
CA LEU A 98 5.88 12.02 -17.25
C LEU A 98 4.84 11.56 -16.23
N ARG A 99 3.73 10.99 -16.72
CA ARG A 99 2.60 10.59 -15.89
C ARG A 99 2.93 9.47 -14.90
N VAL A 100 3.71 8.48 -15.34
CA VAL A 100 4.14 7.35 -14.49
C VAL A 100 5.04 7.79 -13.34
N PRO A 101 6.19 8.47 -13.57
CA PRO A 101 7.05 8.88 -12.47
C PRO A 101 6.37 9.91 -11.57
N LEU A 102 5.56 10.82 -12.12
CA LEU A 102 4.85 11.81 -11.32
C LEU A 102 3.78 11.17 -10.43
N ALA A 103 3.12 10.10 -10.89
CA ALA A 103 2.24 9.30 -10.03
C ALA A 103 3.00 8.64 -8.88
N GLY A 104 4.23 8.17 -9.14
CA GLY A 104 5.12 7.68 -8.09
C GLY A 104 5.47 8.76 -7.07
N VAL A 105 5.91 9.93 -7.52
CA VAL A 105 6.22 11.07 -6.64
C VAL A 105 5.01 11.47 -5.79
N ILE A 106 3.83 11.56 -6.39
CA ILE A 106 2.59 11.90 -5.66
C ILE A 106 2.25 10.81 -4.65
N ALA A 107 2.37 9.54 -5.02
CA ALA A 107 2.15 8.43 -4.08
C ALA A 107 3.15 8.49 -2.92
N THR A 108 4.43 8.77 -3.17
CA THR A 108 5.42 8.93 -2.11
C THR A 108 5.07 10.12 -1.21
N LEU A 109 4.74 11.29 -1.76
CA LEU A 109 4.38 12.47 -0.95
C LEU A 109 3.15 12.24 -0.08
N VAL A 110 2.11 11.60 -0.63
CA VAL A 110 0.87 11.32 0.11
C VAL A 110 1.09 10.17 1.11
N GLY A 111 1.79 9.11 0.70
CA GLY A 111 2.06 7.94 1.53
C GLY A 111 3.08 8.19 2.64
N SER A 112 3.96 9.20 2.48
CA SER A 112 4.93 9.59 3.51
C SER A 112 4.25 9.94 4.84
N PHE A 113 3.07 10.56 4.80
CA PHE A 113 2.30 10.89 6.00
C PHE A 113 1.83 9.66 6.79
N ALA A 114 1.68 8.51 6.13
CA ALA A 114 1.28 7.25 6.78
C ALA A 114 2.48 6.42 7.27
N LEU A 115 3.68 6.66 6.73
CA LEU A 115 4.91 5.93 7.08
C LEU A 115 5.79 6.64 8.11
N ILE A 116 5.70 7.97 8.21
CA ILE A 116 6.52 8.76 9.12
C ILE A 116 5.80 8.85 10.47
N ASP A 117 5.88 7.76 11.24
CA ASP A 117 5.81 7.83 12.69
C ASP A 117 7.24 7.66 13.21
N ALA A 118 7.88 8.80 13.51
CA ALA A 118 9.31 8.89 13.83
C ALA A 118 9.67 8.33 15.21
N ASP A 119 8.67 7.95 16.01
CA ASP A 119 8.83 7.35 17.34
C ASP A 119 8.83 5.81 17.31
N ASN A 120 8.70 5.17 16.13
CA ASN A 120 8.84 3.71 16.02
C ASN A 120 10.31 3.26 16.22
N PHE A 121 10.53 2.51 17.30
CA PHE A 121 11.80 1.98 17.78
C PHE A 121 12.60 1.21 16.71
N ASP A 122 11.92 0.62 15.72
CA ASP A 122 12.52 -0.07 14.56
C ASP A 122 13.45 0.81 13.71
N PHE A 123 13.28 2.14 13.69
CA PHE A 123 14.22 3.02 12.98
C PHE A 123 15.56 3.17 13.72
N SER A 124 15.60 2.95 15.03
CA SER A 124 16.80 3.14 15.86
C SER A 124 17.74 1.92 15.87
N VAL A 125 17.22 0.72 15.55
CA VAL A 125 17.96 -0.55 15.66
C VAL A 125 18.68 -0.92 14.35
N PHE A 126 18.22 -0.47 13.19
CA PHE A 126 18.91 -0.71 11.91
C PHE A 126 19.82 0.47 11.56
N GLY A 127 21.14 0.30 11.74
CA GLY A 127 22.20 1.32 11.73
C GLY A 127 22.31 2.33 10.57
N SER A 128 21.43 2.34 9.56
CA SER A 128 21.25 3.52 8.69
C SER A 128 19.78 3.80 8.37
N VAL A 129 19.14 4.62 9.20
CA VAL A 129 17.78 5.16 9.03
C VAL A 129 17.50 5.60 7.58
N GLY A 130 18.48 6.26 6.95
CA GLY A 130 18.34 6.79 5.60
C GLY A 130 18.13 5.73 4.51
N LEU A 131 18.80 4.57 4.59
CA LEU A 131 18.67 3.52 3.57
C LEU A 131 17.28 2.87 3.64
N ASN A 132 16.82 2.55 4.85
CA ASN A 132 15.51 1.92 5.04
C ASN A 132 14.39 2.86 4.60
N VAL A 133 14.45 4.14 5.00
CA VAL A 133 13.51 5.16 4.56
C VAL A 133 13.54 5.29 3.04
N ALA A 134 14.71 5.35 2.41
CA ALA A 134 14.82 5.43 0.95
C ALA A 134 14.20 4.21 0.25
N MET A 135 14.44 2.99 0.77
CA MET A 135 13.88 1.76 0.21
C MET A 135 12.36 1.72 0.33
N PHE A 136 11.79 2.03 1.49
CA PHE A 136 10.32 2.05 1.67
C PHE A 136 9.67 3.17 0.86
N MET A 137 10.26 4.37 0.80
CA MET A 137 9.78 5.46 -0.06
C MET A 137 9.82 5.09 -1.53
N MET A 138 10.83 4.32 -1.95
CA MET A 138 10.93 3.77 -3.30
C MET A 138 9.81 2.76 -3.56
N LEU A 139 9.48 1.86 -2.63
CA LEU A 139 8.36 0.92 -2.78
C LEU A 139 7.02 1.64 -2.91
N VAL A 140 6.78 2.70 -2.12
CA VAL A 140 5.58 3.53 -2.26
C VAL A 140 5.53 4.22 -3.63
N GLY A 141 6.65 4.80 -4.06
CA GLY A 141 6.75 5.46 -5.36
C GLY A 141 6.57 4.49 -6.54
N LEU A 142 7.10 3.27 -6.42
CA LEU A 142 6.90 2.18 -7.38
C LEU A 142 5.43 1.75 -7.42
N THR A 143 4.76 1.69 -6.28
CA THR A 143 3.33 1.37 -6.19
C THR A 143 2.49 2.39 -6.96
N GLY A 144 2.74 3.69 -6.76
CA GLY A 144 2.06 4.76 -7.51
C GLY A 144 2.33 4.69 -9.01
N SER A 145 3.60 4.49 -9.39
CA SER A 145 4.04 4.36 -10.78
C SER A 145 3.40 3.14 -11.48
N ALA A 146 3.40 2.00 -10.80
CA ALA A 146 2.83 0.75 -11.29
C ALA A 146 1.29 0.83 -11.38
N THR A 147 0.63 1.53 -10.45
CA THR A 147 -0.81 1.81 -10.52
C THR A 147 -1.15 2.60 -11.79
N ALA A 148 -0.40 3.67 -12.08
CA ALA A 148 -0.58 4.48 -13.28
C ALA A 148 -0.38 3.68 -14.57
N TYR A 149 0.67 2.85 -14.62
CA TYR A 149 0.95 1.95 -15.73
C TYR A 149 -0.15 0.89 -15.89
N GLY A 150 -0.50 0.20 -14.81
CA GLY A 150 -1.50 -0.87 -14.78
C GLY A 150 -2.87 -0.37 -15.19
N ASN A 151 -3.27 0.82 -14.73
CA ASN A 151 -4.53 1.43 -15.13
C ASN A 151 -4.60 1.64 -16.64
N ARG A 152 -3.52 2.09 -17.29
CA ARG A 152 -3.48 2.24 -18.76
C ARG A 152 -3.63 0.90 -19.47
N VAL A 153 -2.91 -0.13 -19.02
CA VAL A 153 -3.00 -1.47 -19.60
C VAL A 153 -4.41 -2.02 -19.46
N LEU A 154 -5.00 -1.85 -18.28
CA LEU A 154 -6.33 -2.37 -17.97
C LEU A 154 -7.42 -1.61 -18.73
N GLN A 155 -7.32 -0.28 -18.86
CA GLN A 155 -8.24 0.50 -19.69
C GLN A 155 -8.20 0.08 -21.18
N ARG A 156 -7.07 -0.40 -21.70
CA ARG A 156 -7.00 -0.93 -23.07
C ARG A 156 -7.64 -2.31 -23.22
N ARG A 157 -7.68 -3.11 -22.14
CA ARG A 157 -8.20 -4.49 -22.16
C ARG A 157 -9.66 -4.60 -21.74
N LEU A 158 -10.15 -3.68 -20.91
CA LEU A 158 -11.52 -3.72 -20.41
C LEU A 158 -12.52 -3.29 -21.51
N PRO A 159 -13.61 -4.04 -21.71
CA PRO A 159 -14.66 -3.68 -22.67
C PRO A 159 -15.36 -2.36 -22.30
N SER A 160 -15.87 -1.67 -23.32
CA SER A 160 -16.59 -0.40 -23.18
C SER A 160 -18.02 -0.53 -23.70
N SER A 161 -18.85 -1.28 -22.97
CA SER A 161 -20.28 -1.44 -23.27
C SER A 161 -21.14 -0.98 -22.10
N ALA A 162 -22.40 -0.61 -22.37
CA ALA A 162 -23.34 -0.18 -21.31
C ALA A 162 -23.55 -1.28 -20.26
N GLY A 163 -23.62 -2.55 -20.67
CA GLY A 163 -23.71 -3.70 -19.76
C GLY A 163 -22.46 -3.91 -18.90
N ALA A 164 -21.27 -3.61 -19.43
CA ALA A 164 -20.03 -3.64 -18.64
C ALA A 164 -20.04 -2.55 -17.53
N GLY A 165 -20.71 -1.42 -17.76
CA GLY A 165 -20.85 -0.35 -16.76
C GLY A 165 -21.55 -0.81 -15.48
N VAL A 166 -22.65 -1.58 -15.60
CA VAL A 166 -23.37 -2.15 -14.45
C VAL A 166 -22.49 -3.13 -13.71
N LEU A 167 -21.77 -4.00 -14.43
CA LEU A 167 -20.81 -4.93 -13.82
C LEU A 167 -19.74 -4.20 -13.02
N TYR A 168 -19.12 -3.15 -13.59
CA TYR A 168 -18.11 -2.36 -12.87
C TYR A 168 -18.69 -1.65 -11.66
N ALA A 169 -19.91 -1.10 -11.76
CA ALA A 169 -20.58 -0.49 -10.62
C ALA A 169 -20.83 -1.50 -9.49
N SER A 170 -21.29 -2.72 -9.81
CA SER A 170 -21.48 -3.79 -8.84
C SER A 170 -20.16 -4.23 -8.21
N LEU A 171 -19.09 -4.37 -8.99
CA LEU A 171 -17.77 -4.75 -8.48
C LEU A 171 -17.16 -3.68 -7.59
N VAL A 172 -17.27 -2.40 -7.97
CA VAL A 172 -16.82 -1.27 -7.15
C VAL A 172 -17.66 -1.16 -5.88
N GLY A 173 -18.98 -1.29 -5.97
CA GLY A 173 -19.88 -1.26 -4.83
C GLY A 173 -19.60 -2.40 -3.84
N PHE A 174 -19.41 -3.62 -4.34
CA PHE A 174 -19.05 -4.77 -3.53
C PHE A 174 -17.66 -4.61 -2.89
N GLY A 175 -16.67 -4.14 -3.66
CA GLY A 175 -15.34 -3.85 -3.14
C GLY A 175 -15.36 -2.77 -2.05
N ALA A 176 -16.12 -1.70 -2.25
CA ALA A 176 -16.29 -0.63 -1.25
C ALA A 176 -17.02 -1.14 0.01
N LEU A 177 -18.05 -1.97 -0.16
CA LEU A 177 -18.79 -2.59 0.95
C LEU A 177 -17.89 -3.46 1.83
N LEU A 178 -16.93 -4.19 1.23
CA LEU A 178 -15.97 -5.00 1.98
C LEU A 178 -14.83 -4.15 2.57
N ALA A 179 -14.28 -3.21 1.81
CA ALA A 179 -13.11 -2.45 2.21
C ALA A 179 -13.42 -1.37 3.24
N LEU A 180 -14.54 -0.66 3.13
CA LEU A 180 -14.91 0.43 4.06
C LEU A 180 -14.93 0.01 5.53
N PRO A 181 -15.66 -1.04 5.95
CA PRO A 181 -15.68 -1.44 7.35
C PRO A 181 -14.31 -1.88 7.84
N MET A 182 -13.49 -2.51 6.99
CA MET A 182 -12.12 -2.90 7.37
C MET A 182 -11.20 -1.69 7.50
N ILE A 183 -11.26 -0.73 6.57
CA ILE A 183 -10.50 0.53 6.64
C ILE A 183 -10.88 1.29 7.91
N VAL A 184 -12.17 1.44 8.17
CA VAL A 184 -12.67 2.11 9.38
C VAL A 184 -12.19 1.38 10.64
N SER A 185 -12.33 0.06 10.69
CA SER A 185 -11.86 -0.76 11.81
C SER A 185 -10.36 -0.62 12.04
N PHE A 186 -9.56 -0.59 10.97
CA PHE A 186 -8.11 -0.37 11.06
C PHE A 186 -7.78 0.99 11.69
N PHE A 187 -8.44 2.08 11.28
CA PHE A 187 -8.21 3.39 11.90
C PHE A 187 -8.62 3.42 13.37
N PHE A 188 -9.68 2.71 13.76
CA PHE A 188 -10.08 2.60 15.17
C PHE A 188 -9.10 1.76 15.99
N VAL A 189 -8.62 0.64 15.47
CA VAL A 189 -7.65 -0.24 16.15
C VAL A 189 -6.28 0.43 16.24
N ALA A 190 -5.78 1.02 15.16
CA ALA A 190 -4.53 1.77 15.17
C ALA A 190 -4.61 2.98 16.11
N GLY A 191 -5.74 3.70 16.12
CA GLY A 191 -5.97 4.80 17.06
C GLY A 191 -6.03 4.34 18.53
N ALA A 192 -6.53 3.13 18.80
CA ALA A 192 -6.56 2.55 20.14
C ALA A 192 -5.18 2.05 20.60
N ALA A 193 -4.37 1.49 19.69
CA ALA A 193 -3.02 1.02 19.99
C ALA A 193 -2.07 2.18 20.39
N VAL A 194 -2.27 3.38 19.83
CA VAL A 194 -1.53 4.60 20.20
C VAL A 194 -1.85 5.08 21.63
N GLN A 195 -2.96 4.63 22.23
CA GLN A 195 -3.39 5.06 23.56
C GLN A 195 -2.93 4.16 24.71
N GLU A 196 -2.39 2.96 24.45
CA GLU A 196 -1.86 2.12 25.53
C GLU A 196 -0.44 2.55 25.90
N PRO A 197 -0.18 3.09 27.11
CA PRO A 197 1.18 3.38 27.55
C PRO A 197 1.98 2.06 27.66
N PRO A 198 3.28 2.07 27.35
CA PRO A 198 4.11 0.88 27.42
C PRO A 198 4.03 0.27 28.83
N ARG A 199 3.54 -0.96 28.92
CA ARG A 199 3.59 -1.73 30.16
C ARG A 199 5.06 -2.00 30.45
N MET A 200 5.65 -1.19 31.31
CA MET A 200 6.93 -1.48 31.95
C MET A 200 6.79 -2.85 32.61
N ALA A 201 7.26 -3.89 31.95
CA ALA A 201 7.52 -5.18 32.56
C ALA A 201 8.62 -4.94 33.59
N VAL A 202 8.22 -4.54 34.80
CA VAL A 202 9.04 -4.61 35.98
C VAL A 202 9.36 -6.09 36.14
N ILE A 203 10.54 -6.48 35.65
CA ILE A 203 11.19 -7.72 36.06
C ILE A 203 11.45 -7.52 37.55
N ALA A 204 10.46 -7.93 38.36
CA ALA A 204 10.62 -8.03 39.79
C ALA A 204 11.76 -9.02 40.02
N GLY A 205 12.90 -8.49 40.48
CA GLY A 205 14.04 -9.28 40.86
C GLY A 205 13.61 -10.33 41.89
N THR A 206 13.79 -11.59 41.52
CA THR A 206 13.87 -12.68 42.47
C THR A 206 15.27 -12.67 43.05
N THR A 207 15.43 -11.98 44.18
CA THR A 207 16.40 -12.34 45.22
C THR A 207 16.10 -13.72 45.78
#